data_AF-A0A7J7M5C4-F1
#
_entry.id   AF-A0A7J7M5C4-F1
#
_cell.length_a   1.000
_cell.length_b   1.000
_cell.length_c   1.000
_cell.angle_alpha   90.00
_cell.angle_beta   90.00
_cell.angle_gamma   90.00
#
_symmetry.space_group_name_H-M   'P 1'
#
loop_
_entity.id
_entity.type
_entity.pdbx_description
1 polymer ?
#
loop_
_entity_poly.entity_id
_entity_poly.type
_entity_poly.pdbx_seq_one_letter_code
_entity_poly.pdbx_strand_id
1 'polypeptide(L)'
;MAMQGFTQKIVQLIKNKRLFESQGGPIILSQIENEYGPSSKALGAPSYLYMTWAAKMAVEPGIGVPWVICKEDDALYPVAHVFSSKEGGCAAFLASHNPESAAKVVYNNKHYNLPPWSINILPDCEKVAIQLAFFLMFSSFRL
;
A
#
# COMPACT_ATOMS: atom_id res chain seq x y z
N MET A 1 0.34 21.78 -2.79
CA MET A 1 -1.09 21.85 -3.16
C MET A 1 -1.48 20.86 -4.28
N ALA A 2 -0.63 20.59 -5.28
CA ALA A 2 -0.96 19.68 -6.40
C ALA A 2 -1.28 18.23 -5.97
N MET A 3 -0.48 17.65 -5.07
CA MET A 3 -0.71 16.29 -4.56
C MET A 3 -2.09 16.14 -3.90
N GLN A 4 -2.45 17.06 -3.00
CA GLN A 4 -3.75 17.03 -2.31
C GLN A 4 -4.92 17.08 -3.30
N GLY A 5 -4.89 17.99 -4.28
CA GLY A 5 -5.96 18.12 -5.27
C GLY A 5 -6.11 16.86 -6.12
N PHE A 6 -5.00 16.23 -6.51
CA PHE A 6 -5.02 15.00 -7.28
C PHE A 6 -5.53 13.81 -6.45
N THR A 7 -5.02 13.63 -5.23
CA THR A 7 -5.48 12.58 -4.31
C THR A 7 -6.97 12.71 -4.02
N GLN A 8 -7.45 13.92 -3.73
CA GLN A 8 -8.88 14.17 -3.52
C GLN A 8 -9.71 13.82 -4.75
N LYS A 9 -9.26 14.18 -5.97
CA LYS A 9 -9.97 13.84 -7.21
C LYS A 9 -10.07 12.33 -7.41
N ILE A 10 -9.00 11.59 -7.17
CA ILE A 10 -8.98 10.12 -7.31
C ILE A 10 -9.86 9.47 -6.25
N VAL A 11 -9.74 9.87 -4.98
CA VAL A 11 -10.61 9.38 -3.90
C VAL A 11 -12.08 9.62 -4.24
N GLN A 12 -12.43 10.81 -4.74
CA GLN A 12 -13.80 11.12 -5.17
C GLN A 12 -14.26 10.23 -6.33
N LEU A 13 -13.42 9.99 -7.34
CA LEU A 13 -13.75 9.10 -8.45
C LEU A 13 -14.01 7.66 -7.96
N ILE A 14 -13.17 7.15 -7.06
CA ILE A 14 -13.31 5.81 -6.48
C ILE A 14 -14.57 5.71 -5.62
N LYS A 15 -14.86 6.73 -4.78
CA LYS A 15 -16.09 6.81 -3.98
C LYS A 15 -17.34 6.82 -4.86
N ASN A 16 -17.33 7.60 -5.94
CA ASN A 16 -18.45 7.69 -6.87
C ASN A 16 -18.71 6.38 -7.61
N LYS A 17 -17.66 5.58 -7.85
CA LYS A 17 -17.76 4.24 -8.43
C LYS A 17 -18.05 3.13 -7.40
N ARG A 18 -18.18 3.47 -6.11
CA ARG A 18 -18.45 2.55 -4.99
C ARG A 18 -17.42 1.41 -4.89
N LEU A 19 -16.15 1.73 -5.11
CA LEU A 19 -15.10 0.73 -5.17
C LEU A 19 -14.45 0.45 -3.81
N PHE A 20 -14.67 1.28 -2.79
CA PHE A 20 -14.21 0.97 -1.43
C PHE A 20 -15.07 -0.12 -0.79
N GLU A 21 -14.45 -0.97 0.03
CA GLU A 21 -15.14 -2.06 0.74
C GLU A 21 -16.24 -1.52 1.67
N SER A 22 -16.02 -0.36 2.28
CA SER A 22 -17.03 0.39 3.03
C SER A 22 -18.30 0.72 2.22
N GLN A 23 -18.24 0.65 0.88
CA GLN A 23 -19.35 0.89 -0.05
C GLN A 23 -19.82 -0.39 -0.79
N GLY A 24 -19.25 -1.55 -0.44
CA GLY A 24 -19.49 -2.85 -1.09
C GLY A 24 -18.54 -3.15 -2.26
N GLY A 25 -17.49 -2.36 -2.44
CA GLY A 25 -16.50 -2.52 -3.51
C GLY A 25 -15.28 -3.36 -3.12
N PRO A 26 -14.36 -3.64 -4.05
CA PRO A 26 -13.24 -4.54 -3.81
C PRO A 26 -12.02 -3.92 -3.10
N ILE A 27 -11.96 -2.60 -2.94
CA ILE A 27 -10.78 -1.91 -2.39
C ILE A 27 -10.87 -1.89 -0.86
N ILE A 28 -10.01 -2.67 -0.19
CA ILE A 28 -9.97 -2.81 1.28
C ILE A 28 -8.84 -2.02 1.96
N LEU A 29 -7.98 -1.38 1.17
CA LEU A 29 -6.77 -0.72 1.67
C LEU A 29 -6.34 0.32 0.65
N SER A 30 -5.72 1.39 1.12
CA SER A 30 -5.18 2.43 0.25
C SER A 30 -3.78 2.81 0.72
N GLN A 31 -2.91 3.18 -0.21
CA GLN A 31 -1.56 3.63 0.13
C GLN A 31 -1.42 5.09 -0.22
N ILE A 32 -0.83 5.85 0.70
CA ILE A 32 -0.35 7.20 0.45
C ILE A 32 1.16 7.22 0.57
N GLU A 33 1.81 8.02 -0.27
CA GLU A 33 3.26 7.99 -0.45
C GLU A 33 3.80 6.65 -0.94
N ASN A 34 5.00 6.71 -1.47
CA ASN A 34 5.73 5.51 -1.86
C ASN A 34 7.19 5.74 -1.55
N GLU A 35 7.76 4.90 -0.70
CA GLU A 35 9.21 4.80 -0.58
C GLU A 35 9.90 6.10 -0.13
N TYR A 36 9.21 6.93 0.65
CA TYR A 36 9.78 8.21 1.13
C TYR A 36 10.84 8.04 2.24
N GLY A 37 11.11 6.81 2.69
CA GLY A 37 12.02 6.49 3.79
C GLY A 37 13.45 7.03 3.63
N PRO A 38 14.14 6.81 2.49
CA PRO A 38 15.50 7.29 2.27
C PRO A 38 15.55 8.81 2.16
N SER A 39 14.58 9.41 1.47
CA SER A 39 14.39 10.87 1.41
C SER A 39 14.13 11.46 2.79
N SER A 40 13.43 10.73 3.66
CA SER A 40 13.12 11.16 5.03
C SER A 40 14.33 11.25 5.93
N LYS A 41 15.20 10.23 5.88
CA LYS A 41 16.47 10.24 6.62
C LYS A 41 17.39 11.37 6.15
N ALA A 42 17.40 11.68 4.86
CA ALA A 42 18.22 12.75 4.30
C ALA A 42 17.70 14.16 4.65
N LEU A 43 16.38 14.34 4.74
CA LEU A 43 15.75 15.65 4.91
C LEU A 43 15.38 16.02 6.35
N GLY A 44 15.30 15.06 7.28
CA GLY A 44 15.08 15.33 8.71
C GLY A 44 13.69 15.91 9.04
N ALA A 45 13.64 16.96 9.88
CA ALA A 45 12.38 17.51 10.39
C ALA A 45 11.35 17.97 9.31
N PRO A 46 11.76 18.60 8.19
CA PRO A 46 10.86 18.87 7.06
C PRO A 46 10.15 17.63 6.51
N SER A 47 10.85 16.51 6.42
CA SER A 47 10.26 15.25 5.95
C SER A 47 9.24 14.70 6.94
N TYR A 48 9.49 14.81 8.24
CA TYR A 48 8.52 14.42 9.26
C TYR A 48 7.23 15.24 9.16
N LEU A 49 7.35 16.55 8.94
CA LEU A 49 6.19 17.44 8.72
C LEU A 49 5.42 17.07 7.45
N TYR A 50 6.14 16.78 6.37
CA TYR A 50 5.55 16.29 5.14
C TYR A 50 4.79 14.99 5.35
N MET A 51 5.39 14.02 6.03
CA MET A 51 4.76 12.71 6.26
C MET A 51 3.55 12.79 7.16
N THR A 52 3.62 13.63 8.20
CA THR A 52 2.48 13.93 9.06
C THR A 52 1.34 14.59 8.27
N TRP A 53 1.67 15.54 7.39
CA TRP A 53 0.70 16.19 6.51
C TRP A 53 0.09 15.20 5.51
N ALA A 54 0.89 14.35 4.87
CA ALA A 54 0.42 13.37 3.90
C ALA A 54 -0.49 12.32 4.53
N ALA A 55 -0.13 11.81 5.72
CA ALA A 55 -0.96 10.90 6.50
C ALA A 55 -2.30 11.55 6.86
N LYS A 56 -2.27 12.78 7.38
CA LYS A 56 -3.49 13.53 7.75
C LYS A 56 -4.39 13.75 6.54
N MET A 57 -3.82 14.20 5.43
CA MET A 57 -4.54 14.45 4.18
C MET A 57 -5.21 13.19 3.62
N ALA A 58 -4.58 12.01 3.78
CA ALA A 58 -5.13 10.74 3.33
C ALA A 58 -6.29 10.23 4.20
N VAL A 59 -6.23 10.40 5.52
CA VAL A 59 -7.26 9.89 6.44
C VAL A 59 -8.52 10.77 6.48
N GLU A 60 -8.38 12.08 6.28
CA GLU A 60 -9.49 13.05 6.38
C GLU A 60 -10.72 12.74 5.51
N PRO A 61 -10.59 12.27 4.24
CA PRO A 61 -11.73 11.94 3.39
C PRO A 61 -12.63 10.79 3.88
N GLY A 62 -12.21 10.06 4.92
CA GLY A 62 -13.02 9.03 5.59
C GLY A 62 -13.51 7.95 4.63
N ILE A 63 -12.59 7.30 3.91
CA ILE A 63 -12.94 6.28 2.90
C ILE A 63 -13.38 4.94 3.51
N GLY A 64 -13.25 4.77 4.83
CA GLY A 64 -13.69 3.57 5.54
C GLY A 64 -12.79 2.34 5.35
N VAL A 65 -11.59 2.52 4.79
CA VAL A 65 -10.57 1.48 4.68
C VAL A 65 -9.21 2.00 5.18
N PRO A 66 -8.33 1.13 5.72
CA PRO A 66 -7.03 1.53 6.24
C PRO A 66 -6.11 2.18 5.20
N TRP A 67 -5.29 3.12 5.66
CA TRP A 67 -4.19 3.70 4.87
C TRP A 67 -2.85 3.14 5.32
N VAL A 68 -2.01 2.76 4.36
CA VAL A 68 -0.61 2.36 4.59
C VAL A 68 0.35 3.37 3.98
N ILE A 69 1.55 3.45 4.55
CA ILE A 69 2.68 4.22 4.03
C ILE A 69 3.84 3.25 3.97
N CYS A 70 4.32 2.92 2.77
CA CYS A 70 5.46 2.03 2.60
C CYS A 70 6.77 2.79 2.83
N LYS A 71 7.65 2.21 3.66
CA LYS A 71 9.00 2.70 3.91
C LYS A 71 10.01 1.86 3.12
N GLU A 72 10.79 2.53 2.29
CA GLU A 72 11.94 1.96 1.58
C GLU A 72 13.15 2.00 2.51
N ASP A 73 13.48 0.84 3.07
CA ASP A 73 14.85 0.53 3.48
C ASP A 73 14.99 -0.98 3.17
N ASP A 74 15.51 -1.27 1.97
CA ASP A 74 15.99 -2.58 1.48
C ASP A 74 14.98 -3.72 1.25
N ALA A 75 14.14 -3.59 0.22
CA ALA A 75 13.41 -4.74 -0.32
C ALA A 75 13.61 -4.92 -1.83
N LEU A 76 14.87 -5.17 -2.24
CA LEU A 76 15.22 -5.71 -3.57
C LEU A 76 14.65 -7.12 -3.83
N TYR A 77 14.03 -7.72 -2.80
CA TYR A 77 13.41 -9.04 -2.83
C TYR A 77 11.96 -8.93 -2.37
N PRO A 78 11.08 -9.82 -2.85
CA PRO A 78 9.72 -9.83 -2.38
C PRO A 78 9.66 -10.17 -0.89
N VAL A 79 8.86 -9.42 -0.14
CA VAL A 79 8.81 -9.46 1.33
C VAL A 79 7.52 -10.12 1.77
N ALA A 80 7.60 -11.00 2.78
CA ALA A 80 6.45 -11.60 3.43
C ALA A 80 6.34 -11.07 4.86
N HIS A 81 5.26 -10.37 5.18
CA HIS A 81 4.92 -9.96 6.54
C HIS A 81 3.78 -10.83 7.06
N VAL A 82 3.97 -11.43 8.24
CA VAL A 82 2.98 -12.32 8.86
C VAL A 82 2.53 -11.74 10.19
N PHE A 83 1.23 -11.65 10.37
CA PHE A 83 0.57 -11.23 11.59
C PHE A 83 -0.20 -12.42 12.15
N SER A 84 0.06 -12.76 13.41
CA SER A 84 -0.66 -13.81 14.13
C SER A 84 -1.29 -13.23 15.39
N SER A 85 -2.54 -13.63 15.67
CA SER A 85 -3.25 -13.31 16.89
C SER A 85 -3.04 -14.41 17.93
N LYS A 86 -3.08 -14.05 19.22
CA LYS A 86 -3.08 -15.01 20.34
C LYS A 86 -4.29 -15.94 20.32
N GLU A 87 -5.37 -15.54 19.65
CA GLU A 87 -6.61 -16.31 19.48
C GLU A 87 -6.57 -17.25 18.26
N GLY A 88 -5.44 -17.34 17.55
CA GLY A 88 -5.23 -18.28 16.45
C GLY A 88 -5.52 -17.74 15.04
N GLY A 89 -5.93 -16.47 14.90
CA GLY A 89 -6.05 -15.82 13.59
C GLY A 89 -4.69 -15.51 12.94
N CYS A 90 -4.58 -15.65 11.62
CA CYS A 90 -3.34 -15.39 10.88
C CYS A 90 -3.61 -14.58 9.61
N ALA A 91 -2.87 -13.49 9.38
CA ALA A 91 -2.88 -12.77 8.12
C ALA A 91 -1.45 -12.60 7.59
N ALA A 92 -1.23 -12.87 6.30
CA ALA A 92 0.05 -12.65 5.64
C ALA A 92 -0.08 -11.65 4.49
N PHE A 93 0.94 -10.81 4.33
CA PHE A 93 1.07 -9.81 3.28
C PHE A 93 2.34 -10.13 2.50
N LEU A 94 2.19 -10.54 1.24
CA LEU A 94 3.30 -10.82 0.34
C LEU A 94 3.42 -9.65 -0.61
N ALA A 95 4.52 -8.89 -0.56
CA ALA A 95 4.73 -7.71 -1.38
C ALA A 95 5.86 -7.95 -2.40
N SER A 96 5.66 -7.46 -3.62
CA SER A 96 6.64 -7.37 -4.70
C SER A 96 6.86 -5.89 -5.04
N HIS A 97 8.09 -5.42 -4.87
CA HIS A 97 8.51 -4.06 -5.20
C HIS A 97 9.24 -3.98 -6.55
N ASN A 98 9.35 -5.09 -7.30
CA ASN A 98 9.97 -5.07 -8.62
C ASN A 98 8.99 -4.45 -9.65
N PRO A 99 9.35 -3.36 -10.35
CA PRO A 99 8.50 -2.76 -11.36
C PRO A 99 8.43 -3.47 -12.70
N GLU A 100 9.46 -4.25 -13.02
CA GLU A 100 9.70 -4.74 -14.36
C GLU A 100 9.19 -6.17 -14.55
N SER A 101 9.15 -6.95 -13.46
CA SER A 101 8.81 -8.36 -13.54
C SER A 101 8.00 -8.86 -12.36
N ALA A 102 7.19 -9.88 -12.63
CA ALA A 102 6.46 -10.61 -11.59
C ALA A 102 7.46 -11.34 -10.68
N ALA A 103 7.22 -11.28 -9.37
CA ALA A 103 8.00 -11.99 -8.37
C ALA A 103 7.29 -13.27 -7.95
N LYS A 104 8.08 -14.34 -7.77
CA LYS A 104 7.59 -15.60 -7.20
C LYS A 104 8.00 -15.69 -5.74
N VAL A 105 7.04 -15.71 -4.85
CA VAL A 105 7.26 -15.81 -3.40
C VAL A 105 6.95 -17.22 -2.93
N VAL A 106 7.87 -17.82 -2.18
CA VAL A 106 7.62 -19.07 -1.48
C VAL A 106 7.26 -18.73 -0.04
N TYR A 107 6.03 -19.04 0.35
CA TYR A 107 5.57 -18.86 1.72
C TYR A 107 4.77 -20.10 2.15
N ASN A 108 5.10 -20.65 3.32
CA ASN A 108 4.49 -21.87 3.85
C ASN A 108 4.48 -23.06 2.83
N ASN A 109 5.62 -23.30 2.17
CA ASN A 109 5.80 -24.28 1.08
C ASN A 109 4.86 -24.11 -0.14
N LYS A 110 4.11 -23.03 -0.23
CA LYS A 110 3.28 -22.67 -1.39
C LYS A 110 3.98 -21.58 -2.21
N HIS A 111 3.80 -21.64 -3.51
CA HIS A 111 4.27 -20.62 -4.44
C HIS A 111 3.16 -19.61 -4.72
N TYR A 112 3.46 -18.33 -4.53
CA TYR A 112 2.58 -17.22 -4.87
C TYR A 112 3.23 -16.39 -5.98
N ASN A 113 2.46 -16.10 -7.02
CA ASN A 113 2.89 -15.20 -8.08
C ASN A 113 2.39 -13.80 -7.78
N LEU A 114 3.31 -12.85 -7.68
CA LEU A 114 3.03 -11.45 -7.41
C LEU A 114 3.39 -10.66 -8.67
N PRO A 115 2.43 -9.97 -9.31
CA PRO A 115 2.71 -9.03 -10.38
C PRO A 115 3.75 -7.97 -9.97
N PRO A 116 4.34 -7.28 -10.96
CA PRO A 116 5.17 -6.13 -10.67
C PRO A 116 4.39 -5.12 -9.81
N TRP A 117 5.05 -4.51 -8.82
CA TRP A 117 4.41 -3.56 -7.89
C TRP A 117 3.08 -4.07 -7.33
N SER A 118 3.09 -5.12 -6.51
CA SER A 118 1.85 -5.65 -5.93
C SER A 118 2.00 -6.19 -4.52
N ILE A 119 0.87 -6.28 -3.83
CA ILE A 119 0.73 -6.94 -2.53
C ILE A 119 -0.42 -7.95 -2.59
N ASN A 120 -0.13 -9.19 -2.25
CA ASN A 120 -1.11 -10.25 -2.02
C ASN A 120 -1.39 -10.34 -0.52
N ILE A 121 -2.66 -10.34 -0.16
CA ILE A 121 -3.14 -10.44 1.22
C ILE A 121 -3.81 -11.80 1.40
N LEU A 122 -3.31 -12.55 2.38
CA LEU A 122 -3.76 -13.88 2.76
C LEU A 122 -4.34 -13.79 4.17
N PRO A 123 -5.66 -13.58 4.34
CA PRO A 123 -6.29 -13.37 5.64
C PRO A 123 -6.37 -14.63 6.50
N ASP A 124 -5.96 -15.78 5.95
CA ASP A 124 -5.81 -17.07 6.62
C ASP A 124 -4.37 -17.62 6.52
N CYS A 125 -3.43 -16.80 6.02
CA CYS A 125 -2.04 -17.19 5.70
C CYS A 125 -1.91 -18.34 4.68
N GLU A 126 -2.97 -18.67 3.95
CA GLU A 126 -3.01 -19.81 3.03
C GLU A 126 -3.47 -19.46 1.63
N LYS A 127 -4.52 -18.66 1.50
CA LYS A 127 -5.12 -18.31 0.21
C LYS A 127 -5.05 -16.82 0.01
N VAL A 128 -4.63 -16.42 -1.19
CA VAL A 128 -4.74 -15.03 -1.61
C VAL A 128 -6.22 -14.72 -1.70
N ALA A 129 -6.72 -13.93 -0.77
CA ALA A 129 -8.07 -13.41 -0.85
C ALA A 129 -8.09 -12.16 -1.72
N ILE A 130 -7.02 -11.36 -1.64
CA ILE A 130 -6.97 -10.03 -2.23
C ILE A 130 -5.59 -9.78 -2.82
N GLN A 131 -5.57 -9.23 -4.03
CA GLN A 131 -4.38 -8.86 -4.76
C GLN A 131 -4.51 -7.39 -5.15
N LEU A 132 -3.67 -6.55 -4.56
CA LEU A 132 -3.62 -5.13 -4.85
C LEU A 132 -2.37 -4.88 -5.68
N ALA A 133 -2.53 -4.35 -6.89
CA ALA A 133 -1.43 -3.69 -7.56
C ALA A 133 -1.24 -2.33 -6.89
N PHE A 134 0.00 -1.96 -6.55
CA PHE A 134 0.32 -0.61 -6.14
C PHE A 134 0.05 0.28 -7.36
N PHE A 135 -1.07 1.01 -7.30
CA PHE A 135 -1.30 2.09 -8.24
C PHE A 135 -0.42 3.25 -7.80
N LEU A 136 0.83 3.27 -8.28
CA LEU A 136 1.71 4.42 -8.13
C LEU A 136 1.07 5.59 -8.86
N MET A 137 0.38 6.45 -8.12
CA MET A 137 0.14 7.81 -8.55
C MET A 137 1.48 8.54 -8.55
N PHE A 138 2.27 8.35 -9.61
CA PHE A 138 3.37 9.23 -9.92
C PHE A 138 2.79 10.64 -10.12
N SER A 139 2.81 11.48 -9.10
CA SER A 139 3.09 12.89 -9.36
C SER A 139 4.60 12.98 -9.59
N SER A 140 5.04 12.65 -10.79
CA SER A 140 6.32 13.12 -11.30
C SER A 140 6.22 14.64 -11.48
N PHE A 141 6.20 15.39 -10.38
CA PHE A 141 6.67 16.77 -10.40
C PHE A 141 8.14 16.70 -10.03
N ARG A 142 8.97 16.53 -11.06
CA ARG A 142 10.32 17.10 -11.01
C ARG A 142 10.15 18.57 -10.59
N LEU A 143 10.88 18.97 -9.56
CA LEU A 143 11.21 20.38 -9.34
C LEU A 143 11.89 20.94 -10.60
#